data_AF-A0A3M2LF66-F1
#
_entry.id   AF-A0A3M2LF66-F1
#
_cell.length_a   1.000
_cell.length_b   1.000
_cell.length_c   1.000
_cell.angle_alpha   90.00
_cell.angle_beta   90.00
_cell.angle_gamma   90.00
#
_symmetry.space_group_name_H-M   'P 1'
#
loop_
_entity.id
_entity.type
_entity.pdbx_description
1 polymer ?
#
loop_
_entity_poly.entity_id
_entity_poly.type
_entity_poly.pdbx_seq_one_letter_code
_entity_poly.pdbx_strand_id
1 'polypeptide(L)'
;MAPNNTDALKVDPHIYYDAAATLITLTGQIGTLAGALTAGMPTYDGMGGNYTAAAGWNTACTKLTNDLHDAILAYSGALAHFSDILNIAGYNWDTAEYNANISPNKGTAPPQPALNTATPLADNSFPAIHQTTGDNGTGLTMRGSPGGDTWDAAPNARAGALKSAASAWNTFANDVQLEMASIELGQAHDAFNAVKAPEVADIQEALAALQGGVEGIKNSAGVLADALHSHSDNLGSCRQALMNAAASAFPKHQGQVTTSQDDTSVTVNVAGTIISDDLSHAFDTFKNTANGTDLFYYLSQATDSKGFRAALTGPDVLANLPKLKALKELPILVESGNADDNKKLIGELDTIATWETPQASLTALDLSKLDQYGPLVKSWAMLAVKYGNEAHVDPAMVLAMVLQEGGSLHTGYPKDGVQLWQALENPESFHPDPDAPGRAALSDMARVTGNALGYSKHGDTIFGQQYPFQYDNVGNSLGLTNIKKDPFNDVKNAYKDQFAGKDWSDLAGNDDLDIKTTAYNLKLLNEGAASQANDEIKASQPLDQFLGSGYNAGGTLQHSLEVADGKAHFTDDTSNGNNETAHGQASVRLVALANQILKGSGAYQ
;
A
#
# COMPACT_ATOMS: atom_id res chain seq x y z
N MET A 1 -32.37 37.42 15.09
CA MET A 1 -31.37 37.06 16.11
C MET A 1 -31.03 35.61 15.88
N ALA A 2 -29.82 35.31 15.42
CA ALA A 2 -29.34 33.93 15.40
C ALA A 2 -29.29 33.44 16.86
N PRO A 3 -29.62 32.17 17.13
CA PRO A 3 -29.47 31.62 18.47
C PRO A 3 -27.99 31.71 18.86
N ASN A 4 -27.68 32.47 19.91
CA ASN A 4 -26.38 32.43 20.59
C ASN A 4 -26.23 31.03 21.18
N ASN A 5 -25.73 30.09 20.38
CA ASN A 5 -25.25 28.81 20.86
C ASN A 5 -23.84 29.02 21.41
N THR A 6 -23.71 29.87 22.43
CA THR A 6 -22.47 30.00 23.20
C THR A 6 -22.53 28.96 24.31
N ASP A 7 -22.31 27.70 23.95
CA ASP A 7 -21.76 26.79 24.95
C ASP A 7 -20.49 27.46 25.47
N ALA A 8 -20.48 27.81 26.75
CA ALA A 8 -19.39 28.57 27.33
C ALA A 8 -18.07 27.79 27.13
N LEU A 9 -17.07 28.47 26.55
CA LEU A 9 -15.70 27.95 26.47
C LEU A 9 -15.26 27.53 27.88
N LYS A 10 -14.66 26.35 27.97
CA LYS A 10 -14.10 25.81 29.20
C LYS A 10 -12.78 25.17 28.84
N VAL A 11 -11.69 25.91 29.01
CA VAL A 11 -10.36 25.45 28.61
C VAL A 11 -9.48 25.33 29.83
N ASP A 12 -8.81 24.17 29.95
CA ASP A 12 -7.70 23.95 30.86
C ASP A 12 -6.45 23.67 30.01
N PRO A 13 -5.56 24.67 29.83
CA PRO A 13 -4.34 24.51 29.05
C PRO A 13 -3.43 23.38 29.55
N HIS A 14 -3.53 23.00 30.84
CA HIS A 14 -2.70 21.95 31.40
C HIS A 14 -2.93 20.59 30.74
N ILE A 15 -4.17 20.31 30.33
CA ILE A 15 -4.53 19.08 29.62
C ILE A 15 -3.76 18.95 28.29
N TYR A 16 -3.53 20.06 27.59
CA TYR A 16 -2.75 20.07 26.34
C TYR A 16 -1.28 19.75 26.60
N TYR A 17 -0.68 20.38 27.61
CA TYR A 17 0.71 20.14 27.98
C TYR A 17 0.94 18.72 28.49
N ASP A 18 0.02 18.18 29.29
CA ASP A 18 0.10 16.81 29.81
C ASP A 18 0.02 15.79 28.67
N ALA A 19 -0.90 15.99 27.72
CA ALA A 19 -0.98 15.16 26.53
C ALA A 19 0.30 15.27 25.69
N ALA A 20 0.83 16.47 25.46
CA ALA A 20 2.09 16.68 24.75
C ALA A 20 3.27 15.94 25.41
N ALA A 21 3.37 15.99 26.74
CA ALA A 21 4.39 15.30 27.53
C ALA A 21 4.27 13.76 27.44
N THR A 22 3.04 13.23 27.36
CA THR A 22 2.81 11.82 27.06
C THR A 22 3.34 11.46 25.68
N LEU A 23 2.96 12.20 24.63
CA LEU A 23 3.38 11.92 23.25
C LEU A 23 4.90 11.93 23.06
N ILE A 24 5.61 12.87 23.71
CA ILE A 24 7.08 12.93 23.61
C ILE A 24 7.75 11.75 24.33
N THR A 25 7.17 11.30 25.44
CA THR A 25 7.64 10.11 26.15
C THR A 25 7.48 8.87 25.28
N LEU A 26 6.30 8.72 24.65
CA LEU A 26 6.02 7.60 23.73
C LEU A 26 6.94 7.61 22.50
N THR A 27 7.33 8.79 22.01
CA THR A 27 8.30 8.94 20.91
C THR A 27 9.65 8.29 21.27
N GLY A 28 10.15 8.53 22.48
CA GLY A 28 11.40 7.92 22.96
C GLY A 28 11.29 6.42 23.19
N GLN A 29 10.14 5.95 23.67
CA GLN A 29 9.87 4.52 23.89
C GLN A 29 9.86 3.75 22.58
N ILE A 30 9.09 4.20 21.57
CA ILE A 30 9.05 3.50 20.28
C ILE A 30 10.42 3.46 19.60
N GLY A 31 11.22 4.53 19.71
CA GLY A 31 12.60 4.55 19.21
C GLY A 31 13.50 3.52 19.92
N THR A 32 13.32 3.33 21.23
CA THR A 32 14.03 2.31 22.00
C THR A 32 13.63 0.89 21.57
N LEU A 33 12.33 0.65 21.37
CA LEU A 33 11.80 -0.64 20.91
C LEU A 33 12.29 -0.98 19.49
N ALA A 34 12.27 -0.01 18.58
CA ALA A 34 12.79 -0.19 17.22
C ALA A 34 14.29 -0.49 17.20
N GLY A 35 15.06 0.17 18.08
CA GLY A 35 16.49 -0.14 18.27
C GLY A 35 16.73 -1.55 18.81
N ALA A 36 15.93 -1.98 19.80
CA ALA A 36 16.00 -3.34 20.35
C ALA A 36 15.60 -4.41 19.32
N LEU A 37 14.56 -4.13 18.54
CA LEU A 37 14.14 -4.96 17.41
C LEU A 37 15.31 -5.11 16.43
N THR A 38 15.86 -4.00 15.90
CA THR A 38 17.00 -4.00 14.97
C THR A 38 18.22 -4.76 15.51
N ALA A 39 18.57 -4.59 16.78
CA ALA A 39 19.69 -5.29 17.39
C ALA A 39 19.46 -6.81 17.53
N GLY A 40 18.20 -7.23 17.70
CA GLY A 40 17.78 -8.62 17.78
C GLY A 40 17.63 -9.30 16.41
N MET A 41 17.73 -8.54 15.32
CA MET A 41 17.54 -9.03 13.95
C MET A 41 18.85 -9.58 13.35
N PRO A 42 19.03 -10.91 13.20
CA PRO A 42 20.14 -11.43 12.40
C PRO A 42 19.97 -11.03 10.92
N THR A 43 21.00 -11.27 10.09
CA THR A 43 20.90 -11.10 8.64
C THR A 43 19.76 -11.96 8.08
N TYR A 44 18.62 -11.32 7.76
CA TYR A 44 17.43 -11.98 7.20
C TYR A 44 17.49 -12.20 5.70
N ASP A 45 18.55 -11.73 5.04
CA ASP A 45 18.73 -11.94 3.61
C ASP A 45 18.57 -13.43 3.29
N GLY A 46 17.56 -13.69 2.45
CA GLY A 46 17.21 -15.03 1.98
C GLY A 46 16.52 -15.92 3.00
N MET A 47 15.99 -15.41 4.13
CA MET A 47 15.41 -16.28 5.17
C MET A 47 14.30 -17.22 4.66
N GLY A 48 13.49 -16.76 3.70
CA GLY A 48 12.42 -17.55 3.08
C GLY A 48 12.87 -18.44 1.92
N GLY A 49 14.13 -18.37 1.50
CA GLY A 49 14.67 -19.13 0.36
C GLY A 49 14.14 -18.65 -1.00
N ASN A 50 14.47 -19.36 -2.07
CA ASN A 50 14.02 -19.06 -3.45
C ASN A 50 13.30 -20.24 -4.13
N TYR A 51 12.95 -21.28 -3.37
CA TYR A 51 12.21 -22.43 -3.89
C TYR A 51 10.77 -22.05 -4.25
N THR A 52 10.24 -22.61 -5.34
CA THR A 52 8.99 -22.17 -6.00
C THR A 52 7.80 -22.01 -5.04
N ALA A 53 7.64 -22.92 -4.09
CA ALA A 53 6.51 -22.89 -3.16
C ALA A 53 6.53 -21.66 -2.23
N ALA A 54 7.70 -21.10 -1.92
CA ALA A 54 7.82 -19.94 -1.03
C ALA A 54 7.55 -18.59 -1.70
N ALA A 55 7.46 -18.51 -3.03
CA ALA A 55 7.40 -17.23 -3.75
C ALA A 55 6.24 -16.32 -3.31
N GLY A 56 5.03 -16.88 -3.16
CA GLY A 56 3.86 -16.12 -2.69
C GLY A 56 3.99 -15.66 -1.25
N TRP A 57 4.52 -16.53 -0.38
CA TRP A 57 4.79 -16.23 1.03
C TRP A 57 5.85 -15.12 1.17
N ASN A 58 6.97 -15.22 0.44
CA ASN A 58 8.04 -14.21 0.45
C ASN A 58 7.51 -12.83 0.05
N THR A 59 6.70 -12.78 -1.02
CA THR A 59 6.08 -11.53 -1.48
C THR A 59 5.20 -10.90 -0.40
N ALA A 60 4.34 -11.69 0.23
CA ALA A 60 3.43 -11.21 1.28
C ALA A 60 4.20 -10.79 2.55
N CYS A 61 5.20 -11.57 2.95
CA CYS A 61 6.04 -11.28 4.11
C CYS A 61 6.83 -9.97 3.89
N THR A 62 7.51 -9.81 2.76
CA THR A 62 8.24 -8.58 2.43
C THR A 62 7.33 -7.37 2.43
N LYS A 63 6.12 -7.48 1.87
CA LYS A 63 5.15 -6.39 1.89
C LYS A 63 4.79 -5.99 3.33
N LEU A 64 4.32 -6.92 4.15
CA LEU A 64 3.92 -6.62 5.53
C LEU A 64 5.07 -6.04 6.33
N THR A 65 6.27 -6.57 6.16
CA THR A 65 7.44 -6.07 6.85
C THR A 65 7.77 -4.62 6.47
N ASN A 66 7.66 -4.25 5.19
CA ASN A 66 7.84 -2.87 4.74
C ASN A 66 6.71 -1.96 5.25
N ASP A 67 5.47 -2.43 5.23
CA ASP A 67 4.34 -1.64 5.74
C ASP A 67 4.48 -1.37 7.26
N LEU A 68 4.91 -2.37 8.03
CA LEU A 68 5.25 -2.24 9.45
C LEU A 68 6.37 -1.22 9.68
N HIS A 69 7.41 -1.28 8.84
CA HIS A 69 8.52 -0.34 8.89
C HIS A 69 8.03 1.10 8.72
N ASP A 70 7.27 1.35 7.66
CA ASP A 70 6.69 2.66 7.37
C ASP A 70 5.75 3.14 8.50
N ALA A 71 4.96 2.24 9.07
CA ALA A 71 4.06 2.57 10.16
C ALA A 71 4.80 2.96 11.45
N ILE A 72 5.87 2.26 11.81
CA ILE A 72 6.68 2.60 12.99
C ILE A 72 7.34 3.98 12.82
N LEU A 73 7.88 4.28 11.63
CA LEU A 73 8.45 5.60 11.32
C LEU A 73 7.39 6.69 11.33
N ALA A 74 6.24 6.45 10.70
CA ALA A 74 5.13 7.40 10.66
C ALA A 74 4.57 7.68 12.06
N TYR A 75 4.38 6.63 12.88
CA TYR A 75 3.92 6.75 14.25
C TYR A 75 4.89 7.55 15.11
N SER A 76 6.20 7.27 15.05
CA SER A 76 7.22 8.03 15.78
C SER A 76 7.24 9.52 15.36
N GLY A 77 7.14 9.80 14.06
CA GLY A 77 7.05 11.17 13.55
C GLY A 77 5.78 11.89 14.00
N ALA A 78 4.63 11.22 13.92
CA ALA A 78 3.34 11.75 14.32
C ALA A 78 3.30 12.09 15.83
N LEU A 79 3.81 11.22 16.70
CA LEU A 79 3.89 11.48 18.14
C LEU A 79 4.70 12.75 18.44
N ALA A 80 5.90 12.85 17.87
CA ALA A 80 6.80 13.99 18.10
C ALA A 80 6.18 15.29 17.60
N HIS A 81 5.69 15.29 16.36
CA HIS A 81 5.14 16.48 15.71
C HIS A 81 3.83 16.93 16.38
N PHE A 82 2.94 16.00 16.69
CA PHE A 82 1.67 16.34 17.33
C PHE A 82 1.86 16.79 18.79
N SER A 83 2.92 16.36 19.47
CA SER A 83 3.34 16.93 20.77
C SER A 83 3.63 18.42 20.66
N ASP A 84 4.33 18.87 19.62
CA ASP A 84 4.61 20.30 19.40
C ASP A 84 3.33 21.09 19.14
N ILE A 85 2.42 20.55 18.33
CA ILE A 85 1.10 21.16 18.07
C ILE A 85 0.33 21.34 19.38
N LEU A 86 0.26 20.32 20.23
CA LEU A 86 -0.44 20.40 21.51
C LEU A 86 0.21 21.41 22.47
N ASN A 87 1.54 21.47 22.53
CA ASN A 87 2.25 22.48 23.32
C ASN A 87 1.90 23.91 22.88
N ILE A 88 1.87 24.17 21.57
CA ILE A 88 1.52 25.50 21.03
C ILE A 88 0.05 25.82 21.28
N ALA A 89 -0.85 24.85 21.08
CA ALA A 89 -2.27 25.03 21.33
C ALA A 89 -2.54 25.38 22.81
N GLY A 90 -1.88 24.66 23.74
CA GLY A 90 -1.91 24.96 25.17
C GLY A 90 -1.40 26.37 25.47
N TYR A 91 -0.27 26.76 24.86
CA TYR A 91 0.29 28.11 25.02
C TYR A 91 -0.63 29.22 24.51
N ASN A 92 -1.27 29.02 23.37
CA ASN A 92 -2.23 29.98 22.80
C ASN A 92 -3.42 30.20 23.74
N TRP A 93 -3.95 29.14 24.36
CA TRP A 93 -5.01 29.27 25.35
C TRP A 93 -4.56 29.91 26.66
N ASP A 94 -3.43 29.46 27.22
CA ASP A 94 -2.91 29.97 28.49
C ASP A 94 -2.58 31.47 28.40
N THR A 95 -1.97 31.87 27.28
CA THR A 95 -1.65 33.28 27.01
C THR A 95 -2.92 34.10 26.76
N ALA A 96 -3.92 33.56 26.07
CA ALA A 96 -5.20 34.23 25.88
C ALA A 96 -5.90 34.49 27.23
N GLU A 97 -5.91 33.51 28.14
CA GLU A 97 -6.48 33.66 29.49
C GLU A 97 -5.69 34.68 30.32
N TYR A 98 -4.35 34.63 30.28
CA TYR A 98 -3.50 35.64 30.91
C TYR A 98 -3.81 37.05 30.40
N ASN A 99 -3.99 37.21 29.09
CA ASN A 99 -4.29 38.50 28.48
C ASN A 99 -5.68 39.00 28.84
N ALA A 100 -6.67 38.11 28.92
CA ALA A 100 -8.04 38.43 29.33
C ALA A 100 -8.15 38.83 30.81
N ASN A 101 -7.28 38.31 31.67
CA ASN A 101 -7.24 38.69 33.08
C ASN A 101 -6.83 40.18 33.23
N ILE A 102 -7.74 41.02 33.73
CA ILE A 102 -7.50 42.46 33.93
C ILE A 102 -6.91 42.79 35.31
N SER A 103 -6.66 41.79 36.16
CA SER A 103 -6.11 42.02 37.49
C SER A 103 -4.71 42.61 37.40
N PRO A 104 -4.40 43.70 38.14
CA PRO A 104 -3.05 44.26 38.18
C PRO A 104 -2.04 43.31 38.84
N ASN A 105 -2.50 42.27 39.55
CA ASN A 105 -1.67 41.28 40.23
C ASN A 105 -1.75 39.89 39.57
N LYS A 106 -2.06 39.83 38.27
CA LYS A 106 -2.27 38.56 37.54
C LYS A 106 -1.03 37.68 37.34
N GLY A 107 0.14 38.13 37.81
CA GLY A 107 1.40 37.37 37.72
C GLY A 107 2.14 37.55 36.40
N THR A 108 3.08 36.63 36.13
CA THR A 108 3.90 36.60 34.92
C THR A 108 3.15 35.94 33.77
N ALA A 109 3.40 36.41 32.54
CA ALA A 109 2.86 35.77 31.35
C ALA A 109 3.38 34.32 31.23
N PRO A 110 2.58 33.40 30.65
CA PRO A 110 3.02 32.06 30.34
C PRO A 110 4.30 32.08 29.49
N PRO A 111 5.29 31.23 29.79
CA PRO A 111 6.47 31.10 28.96
C PRO A 111 6.10 30.43 27.63
N GLN A 112 6.65 30.94 26.54
CA GLN A 112 6.54 30.30 25.23
C GLN A 112 7.17 28.90 25.29
N PRO A 113 6.48 27.85 24.83
CA PRO A 113 7.03 26.51 24.79
C PRO A 113 8.20 26.48 23.80
N ALA A 114 9.24 25.72 24.12
CA ALA A 114 10.23 25.33 23.13
C ALA A 114 9.68 24.14 22.36
N LEU A 115 9.80 24.14 21.03
CA LEU A 115 9.57 22.95 20.23
C LEU A 115 10.45 21.81 20.75
N ASN A 116 9.89 20.61 20.80
CA ASN A 116 10.56 19.47 21.35
C ASN A 116 11.84 19.16 20.58
N THR A 117 12.88 18.75 21.32
CA THR A 117 14.16 18.31 20.72
C THR A 117 14.21 16.81 20.48
N ALA A 118 13.19 16.04 20.88
CA ALA A 118 13.18 14.61 20.62
C ALA A 118 13.16 14.41 19.11
N THR A 119 14.18 13.72 18.61
CA THR A 119 14.27 13.44 17.18
C THR A 119 13.39 12.23 16.90
N PRO A 120 12.41 12.34 15.99
CA PRO A 120 11.68 11.17 15.51
C PRO A 120 12.64 10.07 15.06
N LEU A 121 12.19 8.82 15.12
CA LEU A 121 12.96 7.71 14.60
C LEU A 121 13.33 7.98 13.14
N ALA A 122 14.62 8.04 12.87
CA ALA A 122 15.14 8.27 11.54
C ALA A 122 15.26 6.92 10.80
N ASP A 123 15.01 6.95 9.49
CA ASP A 123 15.08 5.78 8.60
C ASP A 123 16.43 5.03 8.71
N ASN A 124 17.54 5.76 8.84
CA ASN A 124 18.86 5.18 9.03
C ASN A 124 19.06 4.45 10.38
N SER A 125 18.22 4.72 11.36
CA SER A 125 18.29 4.16 12.72
C SER A 125 17.36 2.96 12.89
N PHE A 126 16.44 2.78 11.94
CA PHE A 126 15.57 1.63 11.81
C PHE A 126 15.48 1.27 10.33
N PRO A 127 16.50 0.60 9.77
CA PRO A 127 16.58 0.40 8.34
C PRO A 127 15.50 -0.56 7.84
N ALA A 128 15.12 -0.38 6.56
CA ALA A 128 14.23 -1.28 5.86
C ALA A 128 14.70 -2.73 6.00
N ILE A 129 13.74 -3.63 6.16
CA ILE A 129 14.07 -5.03 6.39
C ILE A 129 14.55 -5.67 5.09
N HIS A 130 15.60 -6.46 5.25
CA HIS A 130 16.26 -7.26 4.24
C HIS A 130 15.30 -8.18 3.44
N GLN A 131 15.70 -8.50 2.21
CA GLN A 131 14.88 -9.29 1.28
C GLN A 131 14.64 -10.70 1.82
N THR A 132 13.37 -11.11 1.89
CA THR A 132 12.96 -12.45 2.35
C THR A 132 13.42 -13.55 1.40
N THR A 133 13.52 -13.23 0.10
CA THR A 133 13.95 -14.16 -0.95
C THR A 133 15.47 -14.20 -1.08
N GLY A 134 16.03 -15.40 -1.23
CA GLY A 134 17.47 -15.57 -1.47
C GLY A 134 17.84 -17.00 -1.81
N ASP A 135 18.87 -17.16 -2.63
CA ASP A 135 19.44 -18.47 -2.94
C ASP A 135 20.37 -18.91 -1.80
N ASN A 136 19.93 -19.89 -1.00
CA ASN A 136 20.73 -20.47 0.07
C ASN A 136 21.28 -21.86 -0.28
N GLY A 137 21.37 -22.15 -1.58
CA GLY A 137 21.79 -23.43 -2.11
C GLY A 137 20.61 -24.36 -2.43
N THR A 138 20.91 -25.64 -2.57
CA THR A 138 20.04 -26.58 -3.29
C THR A 138 18.88 -27.15 -2.48
N GLY A 139 18.82 -26.89 -1.16
CA GLY A 139 17.79 -27.42 -0.24
C GLY A 139 17.87 -28.93 0.02
N LEU A 140 18.19 -29.74 -0.99
CA LEU A 140 18.43 -31.17 -0.90
C LEU A 140 19.62 -31.55 -1.79
N THR A 141 20.61 -32.21 -1.21
CA THR A 141 21.75 -32.77 -1.93
C THR A 141 21.81 -34.28 -1.74
N MET A 142 21.85 -35.03 -2.84
CA MET A 142 22.04 -36.49 -2.85
C MET A 142 23.44 -36.82 -3.33
N ARG A 143 24.25 -37.55 -2.56
CA ARG A 143 25.66 -37.84 -2.87
C ARG A 143 25.90 -39.33 -3.08
N GLY A 144 26.49 -39.68 -4.22
CA GLY A 144 27.02 -41.01 -4.55
C GLY A 144 28.47 -40.95 -5.03
N SER A 145 29.07 -42.11 -5.35
CA SER A 145 30.44 -42.18 -5.88
C SER A 145 30.47 -42.22 -7.42
N PRO A 146 31.04 -41.22 -8.14
CA PRO A 146 31.41 -39.86 -7.72
C PRO A 146 30.50 -38.80 -8.40
N GLY A 147 29.61 -38.17 -7.62
CA GLY A 147 28.75 -37.06 -8.05
C GLY A 147 27.65 -36.73 -7.04
N GLY A 148 27.20 -35.47 -7.02
CA GLY A 148 26.05 -35.03 -6.22
C GLY A 148 24.95 -34.46 -7.11
N ASP A 149 23.72 -34.93 -6.93
CA ASP A 149 22.53 -34.44 -7.63
C ASP A 149 21.65 -33.62 -6.69
N THR A 150 20.91 -32.67 -7.26
CA THR A 150 20.16 -31.65 -6.54
C THR A 150 18.72 -31.60 -7.00
N TRP A 151 17.82 -31.24 -6.09
CA TRP A 151 16.42 -31.02 -6.40
C TRP A 151 16.10 -29.53 -6.33
N ASP A 152 15.94 -28.88 -7.49
CA ASP A 152 15.81 -27.42 -7.59
C ASP A 152 14.54 -26.84 -6.91
N ALA A 153 13.55 -27.66 -6.58
CA ALA A 153 12.35 -27.24 -5.83
C ALA A 153 12.40 -27.62 -4.34
N ALA A 154 13.53 -28.15 -3.86
CA ALA A 154 13.68 -28.50 -2.45
C ALA A 154 13.68 -27.25 -1.56
N PRO A 155 13.04 -27.29 -0.37
CA PRO A 155 13.03 -26.15 0.54
C PRO A 155 14.44 -25.73 1.00
N ASN A 156 14.87 -24.54 0.58
CA ASN A 156 16.17 -23.97 0.91
C ASN A 156 16.11 -22.73 1.83
N ALA A 157 14.98 -22.46 2.48
CA ALA A 157 14.86 -21.41 3.50
C ALA A 157 15.83 -21.60 4.68
N ARG A 158 16.15 -20.53 5.42
CA ARG A 158 17.04 -20.57 6.59
C ARG A 158 16.20 -20.71 7.86
N ALA A 159 16.06 -21.93 8.37
CA ALA A 159 15.14 -22.23 9.48
C ALA A 159 15.47 -21.44 10.75
N GLY A 160 16.75 -21.34 11.10
CA GLY A 160 17.25 -20.57 12.24
C GLY A 160 17.00 -19.07 12.07
N ALA A 161 17.19 -18.54 10.85
CA ALA A 161 16.92 -17.12 10.58
C ALA A 161 15.43 -16.79 10.72
N LEU A 162 14.55 -17.63 10.16
CA LEU A 162 13.09 -17.50 10.32
C LEU A 162 12.69 -17.53 11.79
N LYS A 163 13.21 -18.48 12.57
CA LYS A 163 12.91 -18.61 14.00
C LYS A 163 13.38 -17.41 14.82
N SER A 164 14.60 -16.92 14.56
CA SER A 164 15.12 -15.71 15.20
C SER A 164 14.31 -14.48 14.82
N ALA A 165 13.88 -14.36 13.55
CA ALA A 165 12.98 -13.30 13.09
C ALA A 165 11.65 -13.32 13.83
N ALA A 166 11.03 -14.49 13.88
CA ALA A 166 9.78 -14.71 14.57
C ALA A 166 9.88 -14.31 16.05
N SER A 167 10.97 -14.70 16.71
CA SER A 167 11.21 -14.38 18.11
C SER A 167 11.36 -12.88 18.34
N ALA A 168 12.13 -12.18 17.50
CA ALA A 168 12.35 -10.74 17.62
C ALA A 168 11.04 -9.94 17.44
N TRP A 169 10.28 -10.26 16.38
CA TRP A 169 8.97 -9.65 16.13
C TRP A 169 7.95 -9.98 17.21
N ASN A 170 7.94 -11.22 17.72
CA ASN A 170 7.06 -11.60 18.82
C ASN A 170 7.41 -10.84 20.11
N THR A 171 8.70 -10.67 20.42
CA THR A 171 9.13 -9.86 21.57
C THR A 171 8.68 -8.42 21.43
N PHE A 172 8.85 -7.81 20.24
CA PHE A 172 8.38 -6.46 19.96
C PHE A 172 6.85 -6.35 20.10
N ALA A 173 6.09 -7.24 19.47
CA ALA A 173 4.62 -7.25 19.51
C ALA A 173 4.02 -7.44 20.91
N ASN A 174 4.76 -8.07 21.82
CA ASN A 174 4.32 -8.31 23.19
C ASN A 174 5.03 -7.42 24.21
N ASP A 175 5.74 -6.38 23.76
CA ASP A 175 6.38 -5.46 24.69
C ASP A 175 5.33 -4.65 25.45
N VAL A 176 5.50 -4.58 26.78
CA VAL A 176 4.58 -3.87 27.67
C VAL A 176 4.48 -2.38 27.33
N GLN A 177 5.52 -1.79 26.74
CA GLN A 177 5.49 -0.38 26.33
C GLN A 177 4.50 -0.13 25.19
N LEU A 178 4.30 -1.07 24.26
CA LEU A 178 3.27 -0.91 23.21
C LEU A 178 1.86 -0.99 23.79
N GLU A 179 1.64 -1.89 24.76
CA GLU A 179 0.35 -2.00 25.46
C GLU A 179 0.05 -0.71 26.24
N MET A 180 1.03 -0.24 27.01
CA MET A 180 0.88 0.98 27.81
C MET A 180 0.70 2.21 26.92
N ALA A 181 1.34 2.27 25.75
CA ALA A 181 1.15 3.37 24.82
C ALA A 181 -0.32 3.53 24.37
N SER A 182 -1.01 2.44 24.04
CA SER A 182 -2.45 2.51 23.71
C SER A 182 -3.27 3.06 24.89
N ILE A 183 -3.00 2.56 26.10
CA ILE A 183 -3.70 2.99 27.32
C ILE A 183 -3.45 4.48 27.61
N GLU A 184 -2.20 4.93 27.53
CA GLU A 184 -1.81 6.32 27.80
C GLU A 184 -2.40 7.29 26.76
N LEU A 185 -2.46 6.89 25.49
CA LEU A 185 -3.12 7.67 24.43
C LEU A 185 -4.63 7.77 24.66
N GLY A 186 -5.29 6.67 25.05
CA GLY A 186 -6.71 6.67 25.43
C GLY A 186 -6.99 7.57 26.64
N GLN A 187 -6.11 7.58 27.64
CA GLN A 187 -6.24 8.49 28.79
C GLN A 187 -6.06 9.96 28.41
N ALA A 188 -5.08 10.27 27.54
CA ALA A 188 -4.90 11.62 27.01
C ALA A 188 -6.12 12.07 26.21
N HIS A 189 -6.66 11.21 25.34
CA HIS A 189 -7.91 11.43 24.61
C HIS A 189 -9.07 11.77 25.56
N ASP A 190 -9.25 10.96 26.60
CA ASP A 190 -10.39 11.10 27.52
C ASP A 190 -10.30 12.35 28.40
N ALA A 191 -9.09 12.84 28.68
CA ALA A 191 -8.89 14.08 29.43
C ALA A 191 -9.51 15.29 28.70
N PHE A 192 -9.49 15.29 27.36
CA PHE A 192 -10.09 16.36 26.56
C PHE A 192 -11.62 16.43 26.65
N ASN A 193 -12.30 15.40 27.17
CA ASN A 193 -13.75 15.48 27.46
C ASN A 193 -14.08 16.59 28.49
N ALA A 194 -13.10 17.02 29.29
CA ALA A 194 -13.26 18.11 30.24
C ALA A 194 -13.12 19.51 29.61
N VAL A 195 -12.61 19.58 28.37
CA VAL A 195 -12.31 20.79 27.61
C VAL A 195 -13.42 21.09 26.61
N LYS A 196 -13.78 22.36 26.48
CA LYS A 196 -14.71 22.87 25.46
C LYS A 196 -14.00 23.97 24.67
N ALA A 197 -13.42 23.59 23.53
CA ALA A 197 -12.77 24.47 22.57
C ALA A 197 -13.01 23.95 21.13
N PRO A 198 -12.94 24.82 20.11
CA PRO A 198 -13.27 24.46 18.72
C PRO A 198 -12.48 23.29 18.13
N GLU A 199 -11.20 23.16 18.48
CA GLU A 199 -10.25 22.17 17.95
C GLU A 199 -10.24 20.83 18.69
N VAL A 200 -11.03 20.69 19.76
CA VAL A 200 -10.96 19.52 20.66
C VAL A 200 -11.35 18.23 19.92
N ALA A 201 -12.32 18.29 19.00
CA ALA A 201 -12.75 17.12 18.23
C ALA A 201 -11.59 16.56 17.39
N ASP A 202 -10.85 17.42 16.69
CA ASP A 202 -9.70 17.03 15.87
C ASP A 202 -8.53 16.53 16.72
N ILE A 203 -8.33 17.12 17.92
CA ILE A 203 -7.33 16.61 18.87
C ILE A 203 -7.69 15.20 19.36
N GLN A 204 -8.95 14.98 19.71
CA GLN A 204 -9.44 13.67 20.11
C GLN A 204 -9.29 12.66 18.96
N GLU A 205 -9.65 13.05 17.74
CA GLU A 205 -9.44 12.23 16.56
C GLU A 205 -7.96 11.87 16.33
N ALA A 206 -7.06 12.85 16.42
CA ALA A 206 -5.62 12.65 16.30
C ALA A 206 -5.09 11.66 17.34
N LEU A 207 -5.50 11.79 18.60
CA LEU A 207 -5.12 10.88 19.68
C LEU A 207 -5.68 9.47 19.46
N ALA A 208 -6.91 9.35 18.96
CA ALA A 208 -7.50 8.07 18.60
C ALA A 208 -6.77 7.41 17.41
N ALA A 209 -6.34 8.19 16.41
CA ALA A 209 -5.55 7.69 15.28
C ALA A 209 -4.16 7.20 15.73
N LEU A 210 -3.50 7.90 16.66
CA LEU A 210 -2.26 7.44 17.30
C LEU A 210 -2.49 6.13 18.07
N GLN A 211 -3.57 6.04 18.85
CA GLN A 211 -3.93 4.85 19.62
C GLN A 211 -4.17 3.64 18.69
N GLY A 212 -5.01 3.80 17.68
CA GLY A 212 -5.26 2.76 16.68
C GLY A 212 -4.01 2.44 15.85
N GLY A 213 -3.10 3.40 15.68
CA GLY A 213 -1.81 3.21 15.03
C GLY A 213 -0.91 2.24 15.79
N VAL A 214 -0.72 2.43 17.11
CA VAL A 214 0.12 1.54 17.92
C VAL A 214 -0.49 0.15 18.08
N GLU A 215 -1.82 0.04 18.19
CA GLU A 215 -2.53 -1.24 18.20
C GLU A 215 -2.37 -1.99 16.87
N GLY A 216 -2.48 -1.28 15.74
CA GLY A 216 -2.23 -1.82 14.41
C GLY A 216 -0.80 -2.36 14.29
N ILE A 217 0.20 -1.57 14.69
CA ILE A 217 1.62 -1.99 14.69
C ILE A 217 1.82 -3.25 15.53
N LYS A 218 1.27 -3.28 16.75
CA LYS A 218 1.38 -4.42 17.67
C LYS A 218 0.79 -5.69 17.06
N ASN A 219 -0.45 -5.62 16.56
CA ASN A 219 -1.15 -6.76 15.98
C ASN A 219 -0.44 -7.26 14.72
N SER A 220 -0.03 -6.34 13.84
CA SER A 220 0.72 -6.63 12.62
C SER A 220 2.04 -7.36 12.89
N ALA A 221 2.80 -6.89 13.89
CA ALA A 221 4.05 -7.51 14.30
C ALA A 221 3.82 -8.93 14.84
N GLY A 222 2.72 -9.16 15.57
CA GLY A 222 2.31 -10.49 16.03
C GLY A 222 1.99 -11.43 14.87
N VAL A 223 1.20 -10.97 13.89
CA VAL A 223 0.87 -11.76 12.68
C VAL A 223 2.14 -12.10 11.90
N LEU A 224 3.07 -11.16 11.74
CA LEU A 224 4.36 -11.41 11.09
C LEU A 224 5.20 -12.44 11.87
N ALA A 225 5.23 -12.35 13.20
CA ALA A 225 5.93 -13.32 14.02
C ALA A 225 5.36 -14.75 13.86
N ASP A 226 4.03 -14.89 13.87
CA ASP A 226 3.35 -16.18 13.71
C ASP A 226 3.59 -16.78 12.32
N ALA A 227 3.62 -15.94 11.29
CA ALA A 227 3.99 -16.32 9.93
C ALA A 227 5.40 -16.91 9.86
N LEU A 228 6.37 -16.21 10.45
CA LEU A 228 7.77 -16.61 10.48
C LEU A 228 7.98 -17.91 11.28
N HIS A 229 7.31 -18.04 12.43
CA HIS A 229 7.31 -19.28 13.22
C HIS A 229 6.73 -20.45 12.45
N SER A 230 5.56 -20.27 11.84
CA SER A 230 4.87 -21.31 11.08
C SER A 230 5.73 -21.82 9.92
N HIS A 231 6.39 -20.92 9.18
CA HIS A 231 7.32 -21.33 8.14
C HIS A 231 8.51 -22.09 8.72
N SER A 232 9.17 -21.57 9.77
CA SER A 232 10.30 -22.24 10.43
C SER A 232 9.96 -23.67 10.88
N ASP A 233 8.87 -23.85 11.62
CA ASP A 233 8.51 -25.12 12.23
C ASP A 233 8.08 -26.16 11.18
N ASN A 234 7.29 -25.72 10.19
CA ASN A 234 6.90 -26.58 9.07
C ASN A 234 8.11 -26.96 8.20
N LEU A 235 9.08 -26.05 8.04
CA LEU A 235 10.33 -26.32 7.33
C LEU A 235 11.17 -27.38 8.06
N GLY A 236 11.33 -27.24 9.37
CA GLY A 236 12.01 -28.24 10.20
C GLY A 236 11.35 -29.62 10.08
N SER A 237 10.02 -29.66 10.14
CA SER A 237 9.24 -30.89 10.00
C SER A 237 9.37 -31.51 8.61
N CYS A 238 9.35 -30.68 7.55
CA CYS A 238 9.56 -31.14 6.18
C CYS A 238 10.94 -31.76 5.99
N ARG A 239 12.00 -31.14 6.52
CA ARG A 239 13.36 -31.67 6.43
C ARG A 239 13.51 -32.99 7.17
N GLN A 240 12.91 -33.10 8.35
CA GLN A 240 12.88 -34.36 9.09
C GLN A 240 12.15 -35.46 8.30
N ALA A 241 11.04 -35.13 7.63
CA ALA A 241 10.31 -36.08 6.78
C ALA A 241 11.16 -36.55 5.59
N LEU A 242 11.89 -35.64 4.93
CA LEU A 242 12.83 -35.98 3.85
C LEU A 242 13.94 -36.92 4.35
N MET A 243 14.54 -36.64 5.51
CA MET A 243 15.55 -37.52 6.11
C MET A 243 14.98 -38.92 6.37
N ASN A 244 13.77 -39.02 6.91
CA ASN A 244 13.11 -40.30 7.18
C ASN A 244 12.77 -41.08 5.91
N ALA A 245 12.43 -40.39 4.81
CA ALA A 245 12.14 -41.00 3.52
C ALA A 245 13.38 -41.50 2.77
N ALA A 246 14.59 -41.08 3.18
CA ALA A 246 15.82 -41.33 2.43
C ALA A 246 16.13 -42.82 2.21
N ALA A 247 15.88 -43.69 3.19
CA ALA A 247 16.10 -45.13 3.02
C ALA A 247 15.15 -45.76 1.99
N SER A 248 13.89 -45.30 1.93
CA SER A 248 12.90 -45.74 0.96
C SER A 248 13.14 -45.15 -0.43
N ALA A 249 13.72 -43.95 -0.51
CA ALA A 249 14.11 -43.28 -1.75
C ALA A 249 15.22 -44.03 -2.51
N PHE A 250 16.00 -44.88 -1.83
CA PHE A 250 17.06 -45.69 -2.42
C PHE A 250 16.89 -47.19 -2.11
N PRO A 251 15.87 -47.86 -2.69
CA PRO A 251 15.51 -49.23 -2.32
C PRO A 251 16.59 -50.27 -2.64
N LYS A 252 17.49 -49.99 -3.60
CA LYS A 252 18.64 -50.85 -3.93
C LYS A 252 19.84 -50.67 -2.99
N HIS A 253 19.80 -49.68 -2.11
CA HIS A 253 20.90 -49.28 -1.22
C HIS A 253 20.48 -49.33 0.26
N GLN A 254 19.60 -50.27 0.63
CA GLN A 254 19.17 -50.40 2.04
C GLN A 254 20.37 -50.66 2.96
N GLY A 255 20.41 -49.95 4.10
CA GLY A 255 21.52 -50.00 5.04
C GLY A 255 22.77 -49.23 4.59
N GLN A 256 22.74 -48.58 3.42
CA GLN A 256 23.84 -47.77 2.86
C GLN A 256 23.52 -46.26 2.81
N VAL A 257 22.34 -45.86 3.28
CA VAL A 257 21.89 -44.46 3.27
C VAL A 257 22.13 -43.81 4.63
N THR A 258 22.79 -42.67 4.65
CA THR A 258 22.89 -41.79 5.83
C THR A 258 22.41 -40.39 5.49
N THR A 259 21.91 -39.67 6.49
CA THR A 259 21.34 -38.32 6.30
C THR A 259 21.90 -37.36 7.32
N SER A 260 22.11 -36.11 6.91
CA SER A 260 22.37 -34.98 7.80
C SER A 260 21.53 -33.78 7.38
N GLN A 261 21.30 -32.86 8.31
CA GLN A 261 20.58 -31.61 8.07
C GLN A 261 21.42 -30.45 8.58
N ASP A 262 21.39 -29.35 7.84
CA ASP A 262 21.87 -28.04 8.29
C ASP A 262 20.73 -26.99 8.22
N ASP A 263 21.08 -25.70 8.31
CA ASP A 263 20.11 -24.61 8.36
C ASP A 263 19.37 -24.39 7.04
N THR A 264 19.95 -24.83 5.91
CA THR A 264 19.41 -24.56 4.56
C THR A 264 19.08 -25.82 3.80
N SER A 265 19.55 -26.99 4.23
CA SER A 265 19.48 -28.18 3.42
C SER A 265 19.43 -29.51 4.19
N VAL A 266 19.02 -30.55 3.47
CA VAL A 266 19.21 -31.95 3.83
C VAL A 266 20.27 -32.54 2.90
N THR A 267 21.23 -33.27 3.45
CA THR A 267 22.19 -34.06 2.69
C THR A 267 21.91 -35.54 2.89
N VAL A 268 21.77 -36.27 1.79
CA VAL A 268 21.60 -37.73 1.75
C VAL A 268 22.84 -38.34 1.12
N ASN A 269 23.57 -39.17 1.88
CA ASN A 269 24.73 -39.89 1.38
C ASN A 269 24.37 -41.36 1.15
N VAL A 270 24.67 -41.89 -0.03
CA VAL A 270 24.43 -43.30 -0.38
C VAL A 270 25.76 -43.97 -0.65
N ALA A 271 26.11 -44.98 0.14
CA ALA A 271 27.33 -45.74 -0.06
C ALA A 271 27.20 -46.66 -1.29
N GLY A 272 27.77 -46.26 -2.42
CA GLY A 272 27.76 -47.03 -3.66
C GLY A 272 27.74 -46.16 -4.91
N THR A 273 27.66 -46.79 -6.07
CA THR A 273 27.37 -46.12 -7.35
C THR A 273 25.87 -45.94 -7.46
N ILE A 274 25.42 -44.69 -7.54
CA ILE A 274 24.02 -44.34 -7.82
C ILE A 274 23.86 -44.26 -9.34
N ILE A 275 22.83 -44.89 -9.91
CA ILE A 275 22.49 -44.75 -11.33
C ILE A 275 21.25 -43.86 -11.53
N SER A 276 21.00 -43.43 -12.77
CA SER A 276 19.89 -42.53 -13.10
C SER A 276 18.51 -43.01 -12.63
N ASP A 277 18.26 -44.32 -12.66
CA ASP A 277 17.00 -44.90 -12.15
C ASP A 277 16.83 -44.69 -10.64
N ASP A 278 17.91 -44.76 -9.87
CA ASP A 278 17.87 -44.56 -8.42
C ASP A 278 17.60 -43.09 -8.10
N LEU A 279 18.21 -42.17 -8.86
CA LEU A 279 17.97 -40.73 -8.74
C LEU A 279 16.52 -40.37 -9.09
N SER A 280 15.99 -40.89 -10.20
CA SER A 280 14.61 -40.64 -10.60
C SER A 280 13.62 -41.09 -9.51
N HIS A 281 13.83 -42.29 -8.96
CA HIS A 281 12.99 -42.80 -7.87
C HIS A 281 13.14 -41.98 -6.58
N ALA A 282 14.35 -41.55 -6.27
CA ALA A 282 14.62 -40.71 -5.10
C ALA A 282 13.95 -39.35 -5.23
N PHE A 283 14.07 -38.69 -6.39
CA PHE A 283 13.40 -37.41 -6.66
C PHE A 283 11.88 -37.52 -6.52
N ASP A 284 11.26 -38.55 -7.09
CA ASP A 284 9.82 -38.78 -6.96
C ASP A 284 9.42 -39.00 -5.49
N THR A 285 10.21 -39.78 -4.76
CA THR A 285 9.96 -40.05 -3.34
C THR A 285 10.05 -38.77 -2.52
N PHE A 286 11.15 -38.01 -2.64
CA PHE A 286 11.36 -36.77 -1.89
C PHE A 286 10.33 -35.69 -2.24
N LYS A 287 10.00 -35.53 -3.53
CA LYS A 287 8.97 -34.60 -3.97
C LYS A 287 7.60 -34.95 -3.38
N ASN A 288 7.21 -36.23 -3.42
CA ASN A 288 5.95 -36.68 -2.85
C ASN A 288 5.93 -36.53 -1.32
N THR A 289 7.04 -36.83 -0.65
CA THR A 289 7.19 -36.61 0.79
C THR A 289 7.01 -35.14 1.13
N ALA A 290 7.75 -34.23 0.48
CA ALA A 290 7.68 -32.79 0.74
C ALA A 290 6.28 -32.21 0.47
N ASN A 291 5.67 -32.56 -0.68
CA ASN A 291 4.32 -32.11 -1.02
C ASN A 291 3.25 -32.61 -0.04
N GLY A 292 3.51 -33.72 0.67
CA GLY A 292 2.64 -34.25 1.71
C GLY A 292 2.84 -33.62 3.09
N THR A 293 3.74 -32.64 3.24
CA THR A 293 4.00 -31.96 4.53
C THR A 293 3.15 -30.71 4.70
N ASP A 294 2.98 -30.31 5.96
CA ASP A 294 2.30 -29.07 6.32
C ASP A 294 3.00 -27.82 5.75
N LEU A 295 4.29 -27.87 5.42
CA LEU A 295 5.01 -26.76 4.79
C LEU A 295 4.39 -26.41 3.44
N PHE A 296 4.25 -27.38 2.54
CA PHE A 296 3.75 -27.12 1.20
C PHE A 296 2.26 -26.79 1.21
N TYR A 297 1.50 -27.39 2.13
CA TYR A 297 0.12 -26.98 2.38
C TYR A 297 0.05 -25.52 2.84
N TYR A 298 0.77 -25.15 3.90
CA TYR A 298 0.82 -23.79 4.43
C TYR A 298 1.23 -22.75 3.38
N LEU A 299 2.31 -23.01 2.63
CA LEU A 299 2.81 -22.08 1.62
C LEU A 299 1.84 -21.93 0.43
N SER A 300 1.10 -22.99 0.07
CA SER A 300 0.08 -22.88 -0.98
C SER A 300 -1.05 -21.90 -0.59
N GLN A 301 -1.40 -21.85 0.69
CA GLN A 301 -2.41 -20.93 1.23
C GLN A 301 -1.95 -19.46 1.24
N ALA A 302 -0.64 -19.20 1.10
CA ALA A 302 -0.10 -17.85 0.97
C ALA A 302 -0.42 -17.21 -0.40
N THR A 303 -0.92 -17.98 -1.36
CA THR A 303 -1.33 -17.46 -2.68
C THR A 303 -2.84 -17.21 -2.77
N ASP A 304 -3.63 -17.68 -1.81
CA ASP A 304 -5.09 -17.52 -1.83
C ASP A 304 -5.50 -16.13 -1.32
N SER A 305 -6.31 -15.45 -2.14
CA SER A 305 -7.04 -14.21 -1.84
C SER A 305 -7.87 -14.24 -0.54
N LYS A 306 -8.21 -15.43 -0.01
CA LYS A 306 -9.01 -15.60 1.21
C LYS A 306 -8.22 -16.11 2.42
N GLY A 307 -6.92 -16.36 2.27
CA GLY A 307 -6.10 -17.05 3.26
C GLY A 307 -5.04 -16.19 3.93
N PHE A 308 -3.85 -16.75 4.10
CA PHE A 308 -2.69 -16.14 4.76
C PHE A 308 -2.29 -14.78 4.15
N ARG A 309 -2.47 -14.58 2.83
CA ARG A 309 -2.29 -13.28 2.20
C ARG A 309 -3.30 -12.26 2.71
N ALA A 310 -4.57 -12.61 2.83
CA ALA A 310 -5.59 -11.73 3.42
C ALA A 310 -5.36 -11.47 4.92
N ALA A 311 -4.72 -12.38 5.66
CA ALA A 311 -4.31 -12.13 7.04
C ALA A 311 -3.10 -11.20 7.13
N LEU A 312 -2.13 -11.31 6.20
CA LEU A 312 -0.95 -10.43 6.12
C LEU A 312 -1.22 -9.09 5.42
N THR A 313 -2.23 -9.02 4.55
CA THR A 313 -2.56 -7.85 3.72
C THR A 313 -4.01 -7.41 3.90
N GLY A 314 -4.64 -7.82 5.01
CA GLY A 314 -6.04 -7.51 5.28
C GLY A 314 -6.27 -6.00 5.42
N PRO A 315 -7.52 -5.54 5.21
CA PRO A 315 -7.85 -4.12 5.18
C PRO A 315 -7.52 -3.36 6.48
N ASP A 316 -7.45 -4.06 7.62
CA ASP A 316 -7.33 -3.42 8.95
C ASP A 316 -5.92 -3.38 9.55
N VAL A 317 -4.94 -4.08 8.98
CA VAL A 317 -3.67 -4.37 9.66
C VAL A 317 -2.91 -3.08 10.01
N LEU A 318 -3.03 -2.04 9.18
CA LEU A 318 -2.49 -0.69 9.43
C LEU A 318 -3.45 0.41 8.95
N ALA A 319 -4.76 0.26 9.22
CA ALA A 319 -5.79 1.19 8.75
C ALA A 319 -5.52 2.68 9.11
N ASN A 320 -4.81 2.92 10.21
CA ASN A 320 -4.46 4.28 10.66
C ASN A 320 -3.21 4.86 9.99
N LEU A 321 -2.48 4.11 9.17
CA LEU A 321 -1.24 4.59 8.53
C LEU A 321 -1.41 5.92 7.76
N PRO A 322 -2.48 6.13 6.96
CA PRO A 322 -2.70 7.42 6.31
C PRO A 322 -2.85 8.57 7.32
N LYS A 323 -3.62 8.37 8.40
CA LYS A 323 -3.79 9.36 9.47
C LYS A 323 -2.50 9.63 10.23
N LEU A 324 -1.67 8.62 10.48
CA LEU A 324 -0.33 8.80 11.08
C LEU A 324 0.58 9.63 10.18
N LYS A 325 0.60 9.35 8.87
CA LYS A 325 1.35 10.15 7.90
C LYS A 325 0.85 11.60 7.87
N ALA A 326 -0.47 11.80 7.93
CA ALA A 326 -1.05 13.14 7.96
C ALA A 326 -0.72 13.91 9.24
N LEU A 327 -0.81 13.27 10.41
CA LEU A 327 -0.43 13.87 11.69
C LEU A 327 1.00 14.40 11.68
N LYS A 328 1.93 13.67 11.05
CA LYS A 328 3.32 14.09 10.90
C LYS A 328 3.48 15.36 10.06
N GLU A 329 2.55 15.62 9.14
CA GLU A 329 2.63 16.73 8.18
C GLU A 329 1.66 17.88 8.51
N LEU A 330 0.91 17.79 9.61
CA LEU A 330 0.00 18.85 10.05
C LEU A 330 0.72 20.20 10.16
N PRO A 331 0.10 21.32 9.76
CA PRO A 331 0.74 22.62 9.89
C PRO A 331 0.97 22.96 11.37
N ILE A 332 2.20 23.36 11.70
CA ILE A 332 2.51 23.91 13.02
C ILE A 332 1.70 25.19 13.23
N LEU A 333 1.06 25.27 14.40
CA LEU A 333 0.26 26.41 14.79
C LEU A 333 1.13 27.67 14.97
N VAL A 334 0.52 28.83 14.77
CA VAL A 334 1.21 30.09 15.04
C VAL A 334 1.23 30.31 16.56
N GLU A 335 2.43 30.53 17.08
CA GLU A 335 2.69 30.84 18.49
C GLU A 335 2.44 32.33 18.78
N SER A 336 1.20 32.80 18.65
CA SER A 336 0.88 34.22 18.85
C SER A 336 0.28 34.53 20.23
N GLY A 337 -0.14 33.50 20.98
CA GLY A 337 -0.96 33.70 22.17
C GLY A 337 -2.43 34.00 21.87
N ASN A 338 -2.86 33.84 20.62
CA ASN A 338 -4.25 34.00 20.18
C ASN A 338 -4.92 32.62 20.04
N ALA A 339 -5.98 32.37 20.81
CA ALA A 339 -6.75 31.13 20.73
C ALA A 339 -7.37 30.88 19.34
N ASP A 340 -7.61 31.92 18.52
CA ASP A 340 -8.11 31.74 17.16
C ASP A 340 -7.14 30.99 16.24
N ASP A 341 -5.83 30.98 16.55
CA ASP A 341 -4.84 30.25 15.75
C ASP A 341 -5.05 28.74 15.84
N ASN A 342 -5.66 28.23 16.91
CA ASN A 342 -5.92 26.79 17.09
C ASN A 342 -7.01 26.26 16.16
N LYS A 343 -7.87 27.14 15.61
CA LYS A 343 -8.92 26.76 14.64
C LYS A 343 -8.35 26.18 13.33
N LYS A 344 -7.04 26.34 13.08
CA LYS A 344 -6.35 25.73 11.94
C LYS A 344 -6.30 24.21 11.98
N LEU A 345 -6.55 23.59 13.14
CA LEU A 345 -6.61 22.14 13.26
C LEU A 345 -7.93 21.55 12.74
N ILE A 346 -8.98 22.37 12.61
CA ILE A 346 -10.34 21.89 12.35
C ILE A 346 -10.46 21.31 10.94
N GLY A 347 -10.70 20.00 10.86
CA GLY A 347 -10.82 19.23 9.61
C GLY A 347 -9.50 18.92 8.92
N GLU A 348 -8.39 19.54 9.32
CA GLU A 348 -7.11 19.48 8.62
C GLU A 348 -6.51 18.08 8.62
N LEU A 349 -6.74 17.30 9.70
CA LEU A 349 -6.28 15.92 9.77
C LEU A 349 -6.94 15.06 8.68
N ASP A 350 -8.26 15.14 8.49
CA ASP A 350 -8.97 14.40 7.45
C ASP A 350 -8.65 14.94 6.05
N THR A 351 -8.48 16.26 5.93
CA THR A 351 -8.00 16.93 4.70
C THR A 351 -6.65 16.36 4.24
N ILE A 352 -5.69 16.18 5.17
CA ILE A 352 -4.36 15.64 4.86
C ILE A 352 -4.38 14.12 4.76
N ALA A 353 -5.12 13.44 5.62
CA ALA A 353 -5.13 11.99 5.71
C ALA A 353 -5.70 11.32 4.48
N THR A 354 -6.70 11.93 3.86
CA THR A 354 -7.47 11.14 2.91
C THR A 354 -8.04 11.87 1.72
N TRP A 355 -8.18 13.21 1.60
CA TRP A 355 -8.97 13.77 0.47
C TRP A 355 -8.60 15.13 -0.11
N GLU A 356 -7.87 16.00 0.60
CA GLU A 356 -7.90 17.44 0.26
C GLU A 356 -6.52 18.12 0.14
N THR A 357 -5.42 17.44 0.43
CA THR A 357 -4.11 18.03 0.12
C THR A 357 -3.90 18.04 -1.39
N PRO A 358 -3.74 19.22 -2.04
CA PRO A 358 -3.33 19.26 -3.43
C PRO A 358 -2.00 18.54 -3.54
N GLN A 359 -1.98 17.41 -4.24
CA GLN A 359 -0.77 16.65 -4.44
C GLN A 359 0.31 17.53 -5.07
N ALA A 360 1.51 17.47 -4.49
CA ALA A 360 2.62 18.32 -4.89
C ALA A 360 2.92 18.13 -6.38
N SER A 361 3.06 19.25 -7.10
CA SER A 361 3.50 19.18 -8.50
C SER A 361 4.90 18.58 -8.58
N LEU A 362 5.07 17.59 -9.46
CA LEU A 362 6.37 16.94 -9.65
C LEU A 362 7.28 17.77 -10.55
N THR A 363 8.54 17.91 -10.14
CA THR A 363 9.57 18.59 -10.95
C THR A 363 10.58 17.59 -11.48
N ALA A 364 10.95 17.70 -12.75
CA ALA A 364 11.93 16.81 -13.37
C ALA A 364 13.32 17.00 -12.76
N LEU A 365 13.98 15.88 -12.45
CA LEU A 365 15.37 15.78 -12.00
C LEU A 365 16.25 15.19 -13.10
N ASP A 366 16.05 13.91 -13.42
CA ASP A 366 16.82 13.20 -14.45
C ASP A 366 15.92 12.22 -15.22
N LEU A 367 15.36 12.70 -16.34
CA LEU A 367 14.45 11.90 -17.17
C LEU A 367 15.13 10.69 -17.84
N SER A 368 16.47 10.61 -17.85
CA SER A 368 17.17 9.41 -18.36
C SER A 368 16.96 8.20 -17.45
N LYS A 369 16.62 8.42 -16.17
CA LYS A 369 16.27 7.35 -15.24
C LYS A 369 15.02 6.57 -15.63
N LEU A 370 14.18 7.13 -16.50
CA LEU A 370 13.03 6.43 -17.06
C LEU A 370 13.39 5.49 -18.22
N ASP A 371 14.60 5.58 -18.78
CA ASP A 371 15.01 4.76 -19.94
C ASP A 371 14.97 3.26 -19.63
N GLN A 372 15.14 2.88 -18.35
CA GLN A 372 15.01 1.50 -17.88
C GLN A 372 13.59 0.92 -18.11
N TYR A 373 12.56 1.76 -18.19
CA TYR A 373 11.18 1.33 -18.47
C TYR A 373 10.83 1.37 -19.96
N GLY A 374 11.81 1.63 -20.82
CA GLY A 374 11.63 1.72 -22.27
C GLY A 374 10.92 3.00 -22.73
N PRO A 375 10.91 3.27 -24.04
CA PRO A 375 10.45 4.54 -24.60
C PRO A 375 8.95 4.81 -24.37
N LEU A 376 8.13 3.76 -24.34
CA LEU A 376 6.68 3.88 -24.21
C LEU A 376 6.29 4.34 -22.80
N VAL A 377 6.71 3.61 -21.76
CA VAL A 377 6.40 3.95 -20.36
C VAL A 377 7.08 5.24 -19.95
N LYS A 378 8.29 5.52 -20.47
CA LYS A 378 8.93 6.84 -20.30
C LYS A 378 8.05 7.98 -20.82
N SER A 379 7.49 7.83 -22.03
CA SER A 379 6.58 8.82 -22.61
C SER A 379 5.35 9.01 -21.74
N TRP A 380 4.73 7.93 -21.29
CA TRP A 380 3.55 7.98 -20.42
C TRP A 380 3.83 8.65 -19.07
N ALA A 381 4.96 8.32 -18.44
CA ALA A 381 5.39 8.95 -17.19
C ALA A 381 5.59 10.47 -17.35
N MET A 382 6.20 10.90 -18.45
CA MET A 382 6.37 12.33 -18.75
C MET A 382 5.03 13.05 -18.99
N LEU A 383 4.12 12.42 -19.73
CA LEU A 383 2.78 12.97 -19.99
C LEU A 383 1.92 13.01 -18.73
N ALA A 384 2.02 11.98 -17.88
CA ALA A 384 1.34 11.92 -16.59
C ALA A 384 1.79 13.04 -15.65
N VAL A 385 3.10 13.34 -15.59
CA VAL A 385 3.61 14.50 -14.84
C VAL A 385 3.15 15.81 -15.44
N LYS A 386 3.28 15.99 -16.76
CA LYS A 386 2.84 17.20 -17.45
C LYS A 386 1.37 17.50 -17.16
N TYR A 387 0.49 16.54 -17.42
CA TYR A 387 -0.96 16.75 -17.31
C TYR A 387 -1.49 16.63 -15.88
N GLY A 388 -0.86 15.84 -15.02
CA GLY A 388 -1.14 15.85 -13.58
C GLY A 388 -0.87 17.23 -12.98
N ASN A 389 0.30 17.82 -13.26
CA ASN A 389 0.63 19.18 -12.83
C ASN A 389 -0.33 20.22 -13.44
N GLU A 390 -0.66 20.12 -14.73
CA GLU A 390 -1.59 21.04 -15.43
C GLU A 390 -3.01 20.98 -14.86
N ALA A 391 -3.50 19.78 -14.54
CA ALA A 391 -4.83 19.56 -14.00
C ALA A 391 -4.89 19.75 -12.46
N HIS A 392 -3.74 19.81 -11.78
CA HIS A 392 -3.62 19.78 -10.32
C HIS A 392 -4.15 18.47 -9.70
N VAL A 393 -3.74 17.33 -10.27
CA VAL A 393 -4.00 15.98 -9.76
C VAL A 393 -2.68 15.21 -9.64
N ASP A 394 -2.62 14.21 -8.77
CA ASP A 394 -1.39 13.40 -8.57
C ASP A 394 -0.92 12.77 -9.90
N PRO A 395 0.27 13.13 -10.41
CA PRO A 395 0.85 12.45 -11.56
C PRO A 395 0.97 10.94 -11.42
N ALA A 396 1.19 10.41 -10.21
CA ALA A 396 1.26 8.98 -9.96
C ALA A 396 -0.12 8.32 -10.15
N MET A 397 -1.21 8.99 -9.74
CA MET A 397 -2.57 8.53 -10.02
C MET A 397 -2.89 8.56 -11.52
N VAL A 398 -2.46 9.60 -12.24
CA VAL A 398 -2.62 9.65 -13.70
C VAL A 398 -1.88 8.48 -14.38
N LEU A 399 -0.62 8.23 -13.99
CA LEU A 399 0.14 7.11 -14.54
C LEU A 399 -0.44 5.76 -14.12
N ALA A 400 -0.96 5.63 -12.89
CA ALA A 400 -1.63 4.40 -12.44
C ALA A 400 -2.82 4.05 -13.34
N MET A 401 -3.65 5.02 -13.71
CA MET A 401 -4.77 4.80 -14.64
C MET A 401 -4.30 4.36 -16.03
N VAL A 402 -3.20 4.94 -16.54
CA VAL A 402 -2.57 4.48 -17.80
C VAL A 402 -2.17 3.01 -17.72
N LEU A 403 -1.47 2.63 -16.65
CA LEU A 403 -0.98 1.26 -16.47
C LEU A 403 -2.13 0.26 -16.29
N GLN A 404 -3.20 0.67 -15.61
CA GLN A 404 -4.34 -0.16 -15.29
C GLN A 404 -5.24 -0.44 -16.49
N GLU A 405 -5.59 0.61 -17.24
CA GLU A 405 -6.69 0.57 -18.21
C GLU A 405 -6.29 0.00 -19.58
N GLY A 406 -5.17 0.47 -20.13
CA GLY A 406 -4.75 0.10 -21.48
C GLY A 406 -3.27 -0.17 -21.64
N GLY A 407 -2.47 0.03 -20.58
CA GLY A 407 -1.04 -0.25 -20.60
C GLY A 407 -0.73 -1.68 -21.07
N SER A 408 -1.50 -2.67 -20.59
CA SER A 408 -1.33 -4.08 -20.98
C SER A 408 -1.51 -4.29 -22.49
N LEU A 409 -2.57 -3.70 -23.07
CA LEU A 409 -2.84 -3.79 -24.51
C LEU A 409 -1.74 -3.12 -25.35
N HIS A 410 -1.23 -1.97 -24.90
CA HIS A 410 -0.23 -1.18 -25.62
C HIS A 410 1.20 -1.72 -25.46
N THR A 411 1.44 -2.58 -24.48
CA THR A 411 2.74 -3.22 -24.23
C THR A 411 2.78 -4.69 -24.64
N GLY A 412 1.61 -5.30 -24.90
CA GLY A 412 1.50 -6.72 -25.21
C GLY A 412 1.59 -7.63 -23.98
N TYR A 413 1.27 -7.11 -22.79
CA TYR A 413 1.15 -7.89 -21.55
C TYR A 413 -0.33 -8.31 -21.31
N PRO A 414 -0.59 -9.38 -20.54
CA PRO A 414 0.39 -10.28 -19.92
C PRO A 414 1.18 -11.08 -20.96
N LYS A 415 2.44 -11.38 -20.62
CA LYS A 415 3.38 -12.12 -21.45
C LYS A 415 4.06 -13.19 -20.61
N ASP A 416 4.01 -14.43 -21.08
CA ASP A 416 4.59 -15.59 -20.37
C ASP A 416 4.10 -15.74 -18.91
N GLY A 417 2.83 -15.40 -18.66
CA GLY A 417 2.22 -15.44 -17.32
C GLY A 417 2.55 -14.26 -16.42
N VAL A 418 3.41 -13.34 -16.87
CA VAL A 418 3.78 -12.11 -16.15
C VAL A 418 2.83 -10.98 -16.54
N GLN A 419 2.22 -10.34 -15.55
CA GLN A 419 1.37 -9.16 -15.73
C GLN A 419 2.22 -7.91 -15.97
N LEU A 420 1.65 -6.86 -16.58
CA LEU A 420 2.38 -5.63 -16.87
C LEU A 420 3.03 -5.04 -15.60
N TRP A 421 2.26 -4.91 -14.52
CA TRP A 421 2.75 -4.33 -13.28
C TRP A 421 3.91 -5.14 -12.68
N GLN A 422 3.91 -6.48 -12.82
CA GLN A 422 5.01 -7.35 -12.37
C GLN A 422 6.28 -7.08 -13.17
N ALA A 423 6.15 -6.93 -14.48
CA ALA A 423 7.29 -6.63 -15.35
C ALA A 423 7.85 -5.24 -15.07
N LEU A 424 7.03 -4.27 -14.67
CA LEU A 424 7.46 -2.92 -14.33
C LEU A 424 8.07 -2.81 -12.93
N GLU A 425 7.75 -3.72 -11.99
CA GLU A 425 8.46 -3.81 -10.69
C GLU A 425 9.94 -4.21 -10.90
N ASN A 426 10.27 -4.88 -12.00
CA ASN A 426 11.63 -5.22 -12.41
C ASN A 426 11.91 -4.81 -13.88
N PRO A 427 12.28 -3.55 -14.15
CA PRO A 427 12.40 -3.01 -15.51
C PRO A 427 13.34 -3.81 -16.44
N GLU A 428 14.32 -4.55 -15.91
CA GLU A 428 15.18 -5.43 -16.73
C GLU A 428 14.40 -6.55 -17.41
N SER A 429 13.28 -6.98 -16.81
CA SER A 429 12.37 -8.00 -17.35
C SER A 429 11.26 -7.44 -18.25
N PHE A 430 11.17 -6.11 -18.36
CA PHE A 430 10.16 -5.45 -19.17
C PHE A 430 10.57 -5.43 -20.65
N HIS A 431 9.92 -6.29 -21.44
CA HIS A 431 10.19 -6.46 -22.87
C HIS A 431 8.88 -6.36 -23.65
N PRO A 432 8.34 -5.13 -23.81
CA PRO A 432 7.08 -4.91 -24.50
C PRO A 432 7.17 -5.38 -25.95
N ASP A 433 6.04 -5.85 -26.48
CA ASP A 433 5.92 -6.19 -27.89
C ASP A 433 5.96 -4.90 -28.74
N PRO A 434 6.94 -4.74 -29.65
CA PRO A 434 7.09 -3.53 -30.45
C PRO A 434 5.88 -3.24 -31.37
N ASP A 435 5.08 -4.25 -31.70
CA ASP A 435 3.88 -4.11 -32.54
C ASP A 435 2.60 -3.83 -31.73
N ALA A 436 2.65 -3.93 -30.39
CA ALA A 436 1.48 -3.77 -29.53
C ALA A 436 0.82 -2.38 -29.64
N PRO A 437 1.55 -1.24 -29.68
CA PRO A 437 0.94 0.07 -29.86
C PRO A 437 0.17 0.18 -31.19
N GLY A 438 0.71 -0.39 -32.27
CA GLY A 438 0.04 -0.40 -33.58
C GLY A 438 -1.25 -1.22 -33.57
N ARG A 439 -1.26 -2.37 -32.89
CA ARG A 439 -2.48 -3.18 -32.72
C ARG A 439 -3.52 -2.50 -31.83
N ALA A 440 -3.08 -1.80 -30.78
CA ALA A 440 -3.96 -1.03 -29.92
C ALA A 440 -4.66 0.11 -30.70
N ALA A 441 -3.90 0.89 -31.47
CA ALA A 441 -4.44 1.93 -32.34
C ALA A 441 -5.43 1.38 -33.37
N LEU A 442 -5.13 0.23 -34.00
CA LEU A 442 -6.07 -0.43 -34.92
C LEU A 442 -7.35 -0.90 -34.23
N SER A 443 -7.24 -1.44 -33.00
CA SER A 443 -8.40 -1.81 -32.17
C SER A 443 -9.27 -0.58 -31.89
N ASP A 444 -8.66 0.55 -31.55
CA ASP A 444 -9.39 1.79 -31.30
C ASP A 444 -10.08 2.33 -32.55
N MET A 445 -9.40 2.33 -33.71
CA MET A 445 -10.03 2.70 -34.98
C MET A 445 -11.22 1.80 -35.33
N ALA A 446 -11.12 0.50 -35.04
CA ALA A 446 -12.22 -0.43 -35.22
C ALA A 446 -13.39 -0.10 -34.28
N ARG A 447 -13.11 0.30 -33.03
CA ARG A 447 -14.14 0.74 -32.06
C ARG A 447 -14.79 2.07 -32.45
N VAL A 448 -14.04 3.03 -33.00
CA VAL A 448 -14.58 4.28 -33.56
C VAL A 448 -15.54 3.96 -34.70
N THR A 449 -15.11 3.10 -35.64
CA THR A 449 -15.90 2.71 -36.81
C THR A 449 -17.15 1.94 -36.38
N GLY A 450 -17.01 0.99 -35.46
CA GLY A 450 -18.12 0.24 -34.89
C GLY A 450 -19.15 1.16 -34.23
N ASN A 451 -18.70 2.12 -33.42
CA ASN A 451 -19.58 3.08 -32.77
C ASN A 451 -20.36 3.96 -33.79
N ALA A 452 -19.70 4.40 -34.86
CA ALA A 452 -20.36 5.15 -35.95
C ALA A 452 -21.44 4.35 -36.68
N LEU A 453 -21.32 3.01 -36.66
CA LEU A 453 -22.29 2.07 -37.23
C LEU A 453 -23.32 1.57 -36.21
N GLY A 454 -23.29 2.05 -34.96
CA GLY A 454 -24.20 1.63 -33.89
C GLY A 454 -23.82 0.30 -33.21
N TYR A 455 -22.60 -0.19 -33.41
CA TYR A 455 -22.10 -1.39 -32.72
C TYR A 455 -21.38 -1.04 -31.42
N SER A 456 -21.76 -1.71 -30.33
CA SER A 456 -21.02 -1.74 -29.07
C SER A 456 -20.13 -2.98 -29.00
N LYS A 457 -19.07 -2.92 -28.17
CA LYS A 457 -18.18 -4.07 -27.88
C LYS A 457 -18.91 -5.29 -27.30
N HIS A 458 -20.14 -5.13 -26.83
CA HIS A 458 -20.95 -6.21 -26.24
C HIS A 458 -21.91 -6.89 -27.23
N GLY A 459 -21.91 -6.48 -28.51
CA GLY A 459 -22.55 -7.26 -29.57
C GLY A 459 -24.07 -7.10 -29.70
N ASP A 460 -24.67 -6.02 -29.16
CA ASP A 460 -26.08 -5.75 -29.41
C ASP A 460 -26.33 -5.45 -30.88
N THR A 461 -27.21 -6.26 -31.48
CA THR A 461 -27.45 -6.28 -32.93
C THR A 461 -28.69 -5.49 -33.32
N ILE A 462 -28.60 -4.84 -34.48
CA ILE A 462 -29.68 -4.13 -35.19
C ILE A 462 -30.81 -5.08 -35.70
N PHE A 463 -30.69 -6.41 -35.50
CA PHE A 463 -31.66 -7.40 -35.95
C PHE A 463 -32.50 -8.05 -34.83
N GLY A 464 -33.04 -7.21 -33.93
CA GLY A 464 -34.44 -7.39 -33.51
C GLY A 464 -34.79 -8.50 -32.52
N GLN A 465 -33.96 -8.78 -31.52
CA GLN A 465 -34.48 -9.31 -30.25
C GLN A 465 -34.22 -8.31 -29.13
N GLN A 466 -35.29 -7.59 -28.75
CA GLN A 466 -35.39 -6.86 -27.50
C GLN A 466 -35.20 -7.85 -26.34
N TYR A 467 -33.98 -7.98 -25.82
CA TYR A 467 -33.81 -8.48 -24.46
C TYR A 467 -34.26 -7.37 -23.50
N PRO A 468 -35.09 -7.67 -22.48
CA PRO A 468 -35.67 -6.67 -21.57
C PRO A 468 -34.66 -6.04 -20.60
N PHE A 469 -33.36 -6.34 -20.75
CA PHE A 469 -32.30 -5.60 -20.09
C PHE A 469 -31.79 -4.57 -21.09
N GLN A 470 -32.34 -3.36 -21.01
CA GLN A 470 -31.72 -2.17 -21.60
C GLN A 470 -30.31 -2.03 -21.01
N TYR A 471 -29.31 -2.55 -21.70
CA TYR A 471 -27.96 -2.01 -21.57
C TYR A 471 -27.98 -0.67 -22.30
N ASP A 472 -28.52 0.35 -21.63
CA ASP A 472 -28.40 1.72 -22.10
C ASP A 472 -26.90 2.05 -22.24
N ASN A 473 -26.43 2.23 -23.47
CA ASN A 473 -25.22 3.00 -23.80
C ASN A 473 -23.92 2.65 -23.04
N VAL A 474 -23.58 1.38 -22.79
CA VAL A 474 -22.17 1.02 -22.51
C VAL A 474 -21.38 1.14 -23.82
N GLY A 475 -21.12 2.39 -24.20
CA GLY A 475 -20.40 2.77 -25.40
C GLY A 475 -19.01 2.17 -25.42
N ASN A 476 -18.44 2.11 -26.62
CA ASN A 476 -17.04 1.72 -26.77
C ASN A 476 -16.17 2.66 -25.92
N SER A 477 -15.06 2.12 -25.45
CA SER A 477 -13.99 2.87 -24.79
C SER A 477 -12.80 2.95 -25.74
N LEU A 478 -12.09 4.08 -25.76
CA LEU A 478 -10.97 4.32 -26.67
C LEU A 478 -9.71 4.72 -25.90
N GLY A 479 -8.59 4.53 -26.58
CA GLY A 479 -7.33 5.08 -26.18
C GLY A 479 -6.62 4.27 -25.11
N LEU A 480 -5.44 4.74 -24.76
CA LEU A 480 -4.56 4.17 -23.75
C LEU A 480 -5.21 4.04 -22.37
N THR A 481 -6.17 4.90 -22.05
CA THR A 481 -6.80 4.96 -20.74
C THR A 481 -8.27 4.53 -20.78
N ASN A 482 -8.69 3.93 -21.90
CA ASN A 482 -9.99 3.26 -22.04
C ASN A 482 -11.19 4.17 -21.72
N ILE A 483 -11.11 5.45 -22.09
CA ILE A 483 -12.14 6.44 -21.79
C ILE A 483 -13.38 6.23 -22.67
N LYS A 484 -14.55 6.22 -22.03
CA LYS A 484 -15.87 6.18 -22.70
C LYS A 484 -16.25 7.57 -23.22
N LYS A 485 -17.18 7.60 -24.18
CA LYS A 485 -17.65 8.84 -24.82
C LYS A 485 -18.25 9.84 -23.83
N ASP A 486 -19.06 9.37 -22.87
CA ASP A 486 -19.76 10.26 -21.94
C ASP A 486 -18.81 10.97 -20.97
N PRO A 487 -17.88 10.27 -20.27
CA PRO A 487 -16.83 10.92 -19.48
C PRO A 487 -15.98 11.91 -20.27
N PHE A 488 -15.62 11.58 -21.53
CA PHE A 488 -14.89 12.52 -22.37
C PHE A 488 -15.70 13.80 -22.60
N ASN A 489 -17.01 13.67 -22.88
CA ASN A 489 -17.88 14.82 -23.06
C ASN A 489 -18.06 15.61 -21.77
N ASP A 490 -18.16 14.95 -20.62
CA ASP A 490 -18.24 15.60 -19.31
C ASP A 490 -16.98 16.43 -19.05
N VAL A 491 -15.80 15.84 -19.26
CA VAL A 491 -14.50 16.52 -19.16
C VAL A 491 -14.40 17.69 -20.15
N LYS A 492 -14.75 17.48 -21.42
CA LYS A 492 -14.77 18.53 -22.45
C LYS A 492 -15.72 19.67 -22.10
N ASN A 493 -16.88 19.36 -21.51
CA ASN A 493 -17.87 20.34 -21.11
C ASN A 493 -17.42 21.15 -19.88
N ALA A 494 -16.78 20.50 -18.91
CA ALA A 494 -16.24 21.14 -17.72
C ALA A 494 -15.01 22.01 -18.03
N TYR A 495 -14.14 21.56 -18.95
CA TYR A 495 -12.86 22.19 -19.24
C TYR A 495 -12.72 22.54 -20.74
N LYS A 496 -13.69 23.28 -21.28
CA LYS A 496 -13.81 23.59 -22.72
C LYS A 496 -12.54 24.14 -23.36
N ASP A 497 -11.83 25.01 -22.66
CA ASP A 497 -10.61 25.65 -23.16
C ASP A 497 -9.48 24.62 -23.38
N GLN A 498 -9.49 23.51 -22.64
CA GLN A 498 -8.48 22.46 -22.69
C GLN A 498 -8.73 21.45 -23.82
N PHE A 499 -9.99 21.28 -24.21
CA PHE A 499 -10.45 20.28 -25.18
C PHE A 499 -11.16 20.91 -26.39
N ALA A 500 -10.90 22.18 -26.67
CA ALA A 500 -11.48 22.90 -27.80
C ALA A 500 -11.13 22.20 -29.12
N GLY A 501 -12.16 21.87 -29.91
CA GLY A 501 -12.00 21.19 -31.20
C GLY A 501 -11.53 19.74 -31.10
N LYS A 502 -11.59 19.12 -29.91
CA LYS A 502 -11.31 17.69 -29.71
C LYS A 502 -12.60 16.91 -29.57
N ASP A 503 -12.69 15.74 -30.18
CA ASP A 503 -13.80 14.82 -30.04
C ASP A 503 -13.32 13.48 -29.47
N TRP A 504 -14.24 12.70 -28.91
CA TRP A 504 -13.91 11.42 -28.28
C TRP A 504 -13.20 10.44 -29.25
N SER A 505 -13.49 10.53 -30.55
CA SER A 505 -12.79 9.73 -31.58
C SER A 505 -11.32 10.10 -31.75
N ASP A 506 -10.89 11.30 -31.34
CA ASP A 506 -9.50 11.77 -31.44
C ASP A 506 -8.57 11.11 -30.41
N LEU A 507 -9.14 10.35 -29.46
CA LEU A 507 -8.43 9.49 -28.51
C LEU A 507 -7.76 8.30 -29.22
N ALA A 508 -8.31 7.83 -30.34
CA ALA A 508 -7.81 6.63 -31.01
C ALA A 508 -6.34 6.78 -31.47
N GLY A 509 -5.44 6.08 -30.79
CA GLY A 509 -3.99 6.13 -31.06
C GLY A 509 -3.30 7.45 -30.66
N ASN A 510 -3.87 8.18 -29.70
CA ASN A 510 -3.36 9.49 -29.27
C ASN A 510 -3.12 9.55 -27.75
N ASP A 511 -2.04 8.91 -27.31
CA ASP A 511 -1.63 8.84 -25.91
C ASP A 511 -1.56 10.21 -25.21
N ASP A 512 -1.14 11.27 -25.91
CA ASP A 512 -1.07 12.63 -25.34
C ASP A 512 -2.47 13.15 -24.97
N LEU A 513 -3.46 13.00 -25.86
CA LEU A 513 -4.82 13.40 -25.56
C LEU A 513 -5.48 12.47 -24.54
N ASP A 514 -5.23 11.16 -24.61
CA ASP A 514 -5.75 10.17 -23.66
C ASP A 514 -5.33 10.50 -22.23
N ILE A 515 -4.03 10.68 -22.01
CA ILE A 515 -3.47 10.99 -20.69
C ILE A 515 -3.95 12.36 -20.22
N LYS A 516 -4.07 13.35 -21.12
CA LYS A 516 -4.67 14.64 -20.78
C LYS A 516 -6.11 14.49 -20.32
N THR A 517 -6.95 13.77 -21.08
CA THR A 517 -8.34 13.53 -20.71
C THR A 517 -8.43 12.78 -19.39
N THR A 518 -7.58 11.78 -19.14
CA THR A 518 -7.54 11.07 -17.85
C THR A 518 -7.22 11.99 -16.68
N ALA A 519 -6.20 12.86 -16.80
CA ALA A 519 -5.86 13.82 -15.75
C ALA A 519 -7.03 14.75 -15.43
N TYR A 520 -7.70 15.27 -16.47
CA TYR A 520 -8.87 16.13 -16.27
C TYR A 520 -10.14 15.37 -15.86
N ASN A 521 -10.26 14.07 -16.16
CA ASN A 521 -11.34 13.25 -15.62
C ASN A 521 -11.14 13.01 -14.12
N LEU A 522 -9.93 12.64 -13.70
CA LEU A 522 -9.59 12.55 -12.29
C LEU A 522 -9.81 13.88 -11.57
N LYS A 523 -9.49 15.01 -12.22
CA LYS A 523 -9.80 16.35 -11.72
C LYS A 523 -11.31 16.55 -11.53
N LEU A 524 -12.11 16.21 -12.54
CA LEU A 524 -13.57 16.31 -12.48
C LEU A 524 -14.15 15.48 -11.34
N LEU A 525 -13.71 14.23 -11.20
CA LEU A 525 -14.14 13.32 -10.14
C LEU A 525 -13.70 13.84 -8.76
N ASN A 526 -12.49 14.38 -8.66
CA ASN A 526 -11.97 14.93 -7.42
C ASN A 526 -12.73 16.19 -6.98
N GLU A 527 -12.78 17.20 -7.86
CA GLU A 527 -13.45 18.48 -7.60
C GLU A 527 -14.96 18.33 -7.44
N GLY A 528 -15.57 17.40 -8.18
CA GLY A 528 -17.02 17.27 -8.27
C GLY A 528 -17.62 16.24 -7.33
N ALA A 529 -16.94 15.13 -7.01
CA ALA A 529 -17.49 14.08 -6.16
C ALA A 529 -16.67 13.89 -4.89
N ALA A 530 -15.33 13.75 -5.03
CA ALA A 530 -14.49 13.41 -3.90
C ALA A 530 -14.46 14.51 -2.83
N SER A 531 -14.41 15.77 -3.25
CA SER A 531 -14.54 16.95 -2.39
C SER A 531 -15.87 17.03 -1.62
N GLN A 532 -16.89 16.29 -2.07
CA GLN A 532 -18.22 16.22 -1.46
C GLN A 532 -18.45 14.91 -0.68
N ALA A 533 -17.45 14.02 -0.61
CA ALA A 533 -17.57 12.76 0.10
C ALA A 533 -17.87 12.99 1.59
N ASN A 534 -18.89 12.30 2.10
CA ASN A 534 -19.20 12.33 3.52
C ASN A 534 -18.13 11.57 4.33
N ASP A 535 -18.12 11.80 5.65
CA ASP A 535 -17.09 11.26 6.55
C ASP A 535 -17.04 9.71 6.54
N GLU A 536 -18.17 9.04 6.32
CA GLU A 536 -18.23 7.57 6.24
C GLU A 536 -17.49 7.04 4.99
N ILE A 537 -17.67 7.70 3.85
CA ILE A 537 -16.94 7.37 2.61
C ILE A 537 -15.47 7.73 2.77
N LYS A 538 -15.16 8.88 3.36
CA LYS A 538 -13.78 9.30 3.60
C LYS A 538 -13.02 8.36 4.54
N ALA A 539 -13.71 7.80 5.53
CA ALA A 539 -13.15 6.87 6.51
C ALA A 539 -12.99 5.44 5.97
N SER A 540 -13.83 5.02 5.01
CA SER A 540 -13.86 3.64 4.52
C SER A 540 -12.84 3.33 3.43
N GLN A 541 -12.27 4.35 2.76
CA GLN A 541 -11.28 4.15 1.69
C GLN A 541 -10.41 5.39 1.44
N PRO A 542 -9.18 5.21 0.94
CA PRO A 542 -8.32 6.33 0.53
C PRO A 542 -8.83 6.98 -0.77
N LEU A 543 -8.47 8.25 -1.01
CA LEU A 543 -8.84 8.99 -2.23
C LEU A 543 -8.47 8.25 -3.52
N ASP A 544 -7.27 7.67 -3.60
CA ASP A 544 -6.83 6.96 -4.81
C ASP A 544 -7.74 5.77 -5.13
N GLN A 545 -8.22 5.07 -4.10
CA GLN A 545 -9.20 3.99 -4.27
C GLN A 545 -10.55 4.54 -4.74
N PHE A 546 -11.02 5.63 -4.14
CA PHE A 546 -12.28 6.26 -4.53
C PHE A 546 -12.23 6.74 -5.99
N LEU A 547 -11.18 7.48 -6.36
CA LEU A 547 -10.98 7.98 -7.72
C LEU A 547 -10.83 6.85 -8.73
N GLY A 548 -10.06 5.81 -8.40
CA GLY A 548 -9.91 4.62 -9.26
C GLY A 548 -11.18 3.80 -9.42
N SER A 549 -12.01 3.72 -8.37
CA SER A 549 -13.33 3.08 -8.45
C SER A 549 -14.30 3.90 -9.30
N GLY A 550 -14.35 5.22 -9.08
CA GLY A 550 -15.18 6.15 -9.86
C GLY A 550 -14.80 6.17 -11.35
N TYR A 551 -13.50 6.08 -11.64
CA TYR A 551 -13.00 5.95 -13.01
C TYR A 551 -13.52 4.67 -13.69
N ASN A 552 -13.46 3.52 -13.01
CA ASN A 552 -13.94 2.24 -13.56
C ASN A 552 -15.45 2.11 -13.58
N ALA A 553 -16.16 2.82 -12.70
CA ALA A 553 -17.61 2.94 -12.66
C ALA A 553 -18.19 3.75 -13.84
N GLY A 554 -17.48 3.72 -14.97
CA GLY A 554 -17.79 4.48 -16.17
C GLY A 554 -17.16 5.87 -16.19
N GLY A 555 -16.51 6.36 -15.14
CA GLY A 555 -15.79 7.63 -15.14
C GLY A 555 -16.69 8.85 -15.17
N THR A 556 -17.98 8.70 -14.86
CA THR A 556 -18.94 9.80 -14.82
C THR A 556 -19.00 10.43 -13.44
N LEU A 557 -19.18 11.75 -13.40
CA LEU A 557 -19.29 12.49 -12.15
C LEU A 557 -20.50 12.06 -11.32
N GLN A 558 -21.64 11.81 -11.95
CA GLN A 558 -22.91 11.55 -11.25
C GLN A 558 -22.84 10.32 -10.32
N HIS A 559 -22.40 9.17 -10.82
CA HIS A 559 -22.31 7.95 -10.02
C HIS A 559 -21.34 8.12 -8.84
N SER A 560 -20.18 8.73 -9.09
CA SER A 560 -19.20 9.00 -8.04
C SER A 560 -19.77 9.94 -6.96
N LEU A 561 -20.58 10.93 -7.35
CA LEU A 561 -21.25 11.83 -6.42
C LEU A 561 -22.33 11.10 -5.58
N GLU A 562 -23.08 10.18 -6.18
CA GLU A 562 -24.05 9.36 -5.44
C GLU A 562 -23.37 8.45 -4.41
N VAL A 563 -22.17 7.91 -4.73
CA VAL A 563 -21.34 7.18 -3.77
C VAL A 563 -20.79 8.12 -2.69
N ALA A 564 -20.25 9.27 -3.06
CA ALA A 564 -19.73 10.28 -2.13
C ALA A 564 -20.78 10.73 -1.09
N ASP A 565 -22.04 10.89 -1.53
CA ASP A 565 -23.18 11.23 -0.68
C ASP A 565 -23.68 10.06 0.22
N GLY A 566 -23.13 8.85 0.06
CA GLY A 566 -23.59 7.64 0.74
C GLY A 566 -24.94 7.09 0.22
N LYS A 567 -25.38 7.53 -0.96
CA LYS A 567 -26.65 7.06 -1.59
C LYS A 567 -26.45 5.81 -2.44
N ALA A 568 -25.22 5.57 -2.89
CA ALA A 568 -24.80 4.41 -3.65
C ALA A 568 -23.52 3.81 -3.07
N HIS A 569 -23.06 2.71 -3.65
CA HIS A 569 -21.76 2.10 -3.36
C HIS A 569 -21.10 1.69 -4.66
N PHE A 570 -19.77 1.64 -4.67
CA PHE A 570 -19.05 1.00 -5.76
C PHE A 570 -19.34 -0.50 -5.77
N THR A 571 -19.64 -1.04 -6.95
CA THR A 571 -20.03 -2.44 -7.09
C THR A 571 -18.85 -3.38 -6.89
N ASP A 572 -19.04 -4.40 -6.04
CA ASP A 572 -18.08 -5.51 -5.84
C ASP A 572 -18.51 -6.78 -6.61
N ASP A 573 -19.27 -6.61 -7.69
CA ASP A 573 -19.80 -7.74 -8.45
C ASP A 573 -18.82 -8.17 -9.56
N THR A 574 -18.32 -9.40 -9.43
CA THR A 574 -17.45 -10.01 -10.44
C THR A 574 -18.22 -10.60 -11.63
N SER A 575 -19.56 -10.73 -11.52
CA SER A 575 -20.38 -11.44 -12.50
C SER A 575 -20.40 -10.79 -13.89
N ASN A 576 -20.21 -9.47 -13.95
CA ASN A 576 -20.27 -8.69 -15.19
C ASN A 576 -18.91 -8.09 -15.61
N GLY A 577 -17.82 -8.47 -14.94
CA GLY A 577 -16.48 -7.96 -15.24
C GLY A 577 -16.22 -6.49 -14.86
N ASN A 578 -17.18 -5.82 -14.22
CA ASN A 578 -17.06 -4.46 -13.72
C ASN A 578 -17.06 -4.50 -12.18
N ASN A 579 -15.96 -4.96 -11.58
CA ASN A 579 -15.77 -4.84 -10.13
C ASN A 579 -15.08 -3.50 -9.83
N GLU A 580 -15.88 -2.49 -9.51
CA GLU A 580 -15.43 -1.12 -9.23
C GLU A 580 -14.55 -1.07 -7.97
N THR A 581 -14.93 -1.79 -6.92
CA THR A 581 -14.18 -1.83 -5.66
C THR A 581 -12.79 -2.46 -5.85
N ALA A 582 -12.71 -3.63 -6.49
CA ALA A 582 -11.44 -4.29 -6.78
C ALA A 582 -10.57 -3.44 -7.72
N HIS A 583 -11.19 -2.71 -8.65
CA HIS A 583 -10.48 -1.77 -9.51
C HIS A 583 -9.85 -0.62 -8.72
N GLY A 584 -10.60 -0.01 -7.80
CA GLY A 584 -10.07 1.00 -6.89
C GLY A 584 -8.93 0.49 -6.01
N GLN A 585 -9.09 -0.70 -5.43
CA GLN A 585 -8.03 -1.33 -4.63
C GLN A 585 -6.76 -1.59 -5.44
N ALA A 586 -6.90 -2.03 -6.70
CA ALA A 586 -5.78 -2.19 -7.61
C ALA A 586 -5.12 -0.84 -7.95
N SER A 587 -5.89 0.25 -7.99
CA SER A 587 -5.40 1.60 -8.27
C SER A 587 -4.41 2.06 -7.19
N VAL A 588 -4.71 1.84 -5.90
CA VAL A 588 -3.81 2.18 -4.77
C VAL A 588 -2.42 1.54 -4.96
N ARG A 589 -2.41 0.27 -5.37
CA ARG A 589 -1.16 -0.43 -5.64
C ARG A 589 -0.43 0.16 -6.86
N LEU A 590 -1.15 0.45 -7.93
CA LEU A 590 -0.57 1.01 -9.15
C LEU A 590 -0.06 2.43 -8.94
N VAL A 591 -0.65 3.21 -8.01
CA VAL A 591 -0.12 4.50 -7.56
C VAL A 591 1.24 4.32 -6.88
N ALA A 592 1.42 3.28 -6.06
CA ALA A 592 2.73 2.99 -5.47
C ALA A 592 3.78 2.63 -6.53
N LEU A 593 3.42 1.79 -7.51
CA LEU A 593 4.29 1.48 -8.65
C LEU A 593 4.60 2.72 -9.50
N ALA A 594 3.60 3.56 -9.77
CA ALA A 594 3.79 4.81 -10.48
C ALA A 594 4.72 5.77 -9.71
N ASN A 595 4.60 5.87 -8.39
CA ASN A 595 5.53 6.61 -7.55
C ASN A 595 6.95 6.03 -7.62
N GLN A 596 7.12 4.70 -7.66
CA GLN A 596 8.42 4.08 -7.87
C GLN A 596 9.01 4.44 -9.25
N ILE A 597 8.20 4.41 -10.31
CA ILE A 597 8.62 4.81 -11.66
C ILE A 597 9.02 6.29 -11.70
N LEU A 598 8.21 7.18 -11.11
CA LEU A 598 8.39 8.63 -11.17
C LEU A 598 9.47 9.12 -10.20
N LYS A 599 9.28 8.88 -8.90
CA LYS A 599 10.14 9.37 -7.81
C LYS A 599 11.25 8.38 -7.47
N GLY A 600 10.91 7.10 -7.32
CA GLY A 600 11.85 6.04 -6.93
C GLY A 600 12.99 5.82 -7.93
N SER A 601 12.76 6.10 -9.22
CA SER A 601 13.82 6.08 -10.25
C SER A 601 14.80 7.26 -10.13
N GLY A 602 14.43 8.32 -9.41
CA GLY A 602 15.13 9.60 -9.40
C GLY A 602 14.80 10.52 -10.58
N ALA A 603 13.77 10.20 -11.38
CA ALA A 603 13.38 11.02 -12.53
C ALA A 603 12.69 12.32 -12.12
N TYR A 604 11.92 12.30 -11.03
CA TYR A 604 11.16 13.44 -10.50
C TYR A 604 11.30 13.53 -8.97
N GLN A 605 11.03 14.72 -8.42
CA GLN A 605 10.84 14.97 -6.99
C GLN A 605 9.59 15.78 -6.72
#